data_AF-A0A2V9PM36-F1
#
_entry.id   AF-A0A2V9PM36-F1
#
_cell.length_a   1.000
_cell.length_b   1.000
_cell.length_c   1.000
_cell.angle_alpha   90.00
_cell.angle_beta   90.00
_cell.angle_gamma   90.00
#
_symmetry.space_group_name_H-M   'P 1'
#
loop_
_entity.id
_entity.type
_entity.pdbx_description
1 polymer ?
#
loop_
_entity_poly.entity_id
_entity_poly.type
_entity_poly.pdbx_seq_one_letter_code
_entity_poly.pdbx_strand_id
1 'polypeptide(L)'
;MRKVTRLLLLVCAGIVIVMGIALWVDNHTYWKRPSGVPFSAVRQVGMGWNYWIDCIPATKAEPNICTIYQPRTGEVLKRDSFVLREKGRGALKDELNIESWDGTSIHLKNGEQLYPSAAESH
;
A
#
# COMPACT_ATOMS: atom_id res chain seq x y z
N MET A 1 7.68 -49.38 -2.77
CA MET A 1 7.05 -48.40 -1.85
C MET A 1 8.04 -47.42 -1.20
N ARG A 2 9.11 -47.85 -0.49
CA ARG A 2 10.08 -46.92 0.18
C ARG A 2 10.79 -45.88 -0.70
N LYS A 3 11.07 -46.18 -1.98
CA LYS A 3 11.75 -45.24 -2.91
C LYS A 3 10.86 -44.06 -3.32
N VAL A 4 9.56 -44.30 -3.48
CA VAL A 4 8.56 -43.29 -3.87
C VAL A 4 8.32 -42.29 -2.73
N THR A 5 8.28 -42.77 -1.49
CA THR A 5 8.13 -41.93 -0.29
C THR A 5 9.32 -40.99 -0.08
N ARG A 6 10.55 -41.46 -0.33
CA ARG A 6 11.77 -40.63 -0.25
C ARG A 6 11.82 -39.57 -1.36
N LEU A 7 11.40 -39.91 -2.57
CA LEU A 7 11.34 -38.96 -3.69
C LEU A 7 10.32 -37.85 -3.41
N LEU A 8 9.12 -38.19 -2.91
CA LEU A 8 8.10 -37.23 -2.52
C LEU A 8 8.57 -36.27 -1.43
N LEU A 9 9.26 -36.78 -0.40
CA LEU A 9 9.80 -35.93 0.68
C LEU A 9 10.86 -34.94 0.19
N LEU A 10 11.75 -35.37 -0.72
CA LEU A 10 12.76 -34.48 -1.32
C LEU A 10 12.13 -33.41 -2.21
N VAL A 11 11.09 -33.76 -2.97
CA VAL A 11 10.33 -32.79 -3.78
C VAL A 11 9.63 -31.77 -2.88
N CYS A 12 8.96 -32.21 -1.80
CA CYS A 12 8.34 -31.29 -0.85
C CYS A 12 9.36 -30.35 -0.18
N ALA A 13 10.51 -30.88 0.26
CA ALA A 13 11.57 -30.08 0.84
C ALA A 13 12.12 -29.05 -0.18
N GLY A 14 12.31 -29.46 -1.44
CA GLY A 14 12.70 -28.57 -2.52
C GLY A 14 11.70 -27.42 -2.74
N ILE A 15 10.39 -27.72 -2.75
CA ILE A 15 9.33 -26.72 -2.90
C ILE A 15 9.36 -25.72 -1.74
N VAL A 16 9.50 -26.18 -0.50
CA VAL A 16 9.54 -25.31 0.68
C VAL A 16 10.75 -24.38 0.65
N ILE A 17 11.93 -24.88 0.25
CA ILE A 17 13.14 -24.07 0.13
C ILE A 17 12.97 -23.02 -0.97
N VAL A 18 12.45 -23.39 -2.13
CA VAL A 18 12.20 -22.45 -3.25
C VAL A 18 11.19 -21.38 -2.84
N MET A 19 10.10 -21.74 -2.16
CA MET A 19 9.15 -20.76 -1.61
C MET A 19 9.82 -19.84 -0.59
N GLY A 20 10.63 -20.36 0.32
CA GLY A 20 11.34 -19.57 1.32
C GLY A 20 12.28 -18.53 0.68
N ILE A 21 13.05 -18.94 -0.32
CA ILE A 21 13.95 -18.05 -1.07
C ILE A 21 13.14 -17.00 -1.85
N ALA A 22 12.05 -17.40 -2.52
CA ALA A 22 11.20 -16.47 -3.25
C ALA A 22 10.63 -15.39 -2.33
N LEU A 23 10.11 -15.76 -1.16
CA LEU A 23 9.59 -14.81 -0.17
C LEU A 23 10.67 -13.89 0.40
N TRP A 24 11.89 -14.40 0.61
CA TRP A 24 13.02 -13.62 1.11
C TRP A 24 13.51 -12.59 0.09
N VAL A 25 13.66 -13.00 -1.18
CA VAL A 25 14.05 -12.10 -2.29
C VAL A 25 13.00 -11.02 -2.50
N ASP A 26 11.72 -11.40 -2.49
CA ASP A 26 10.64 -10.44 -2.66
C ASP A 26 10.73 -9.38 -1.56
N ASN A 27 10.77 -9.80 -0.29
CA ASN A 27 10.89 -8.89 0.83
C ASN A 27 12.10 -7.94 0.74
N HIS A 28 13.29 -8.40 0.33
CA HIS A 28 14.48 -7.55 0.24
C HIS A 28 14.52 -6.59 -0.95
N THR A 29 13.84 -6.90 -2.05
CA THR A 29 13.90 -6.05 -3.25
C THR A 29 12.93 -4.86 -3.15
N TYR A 30 11.88 -4.95 -2.32
CA TYR A 30 10.85 -3.90 -2.17
C TYR A 30 11.23 -2.69 -1.30
N TRP A 31 12.47 -2.60 -0.80
CA TRP A 31 12.85 -1.53 0.13
C TRP A 31 13.25 -0.22 -0.54
N LYS A 32 13.61 -0.24 -1.83
CA LYS A 32 14.06 0.96 -2.52
C LYS A 32 12.86 1.74 -3.06
N ARG A 33 12.75 3.02 -2.69
CA ARG A 33 11.78 3.95 -3.28
C ARG A 33 12.03 4.11 -4.78
N PRO A 34 11.03 3.88 -5.65
CA PRO A 34 11.17 4.14 -7.09
C PRO A 34 11.39 5.63 -7.38
N SER A 35 12.09 5.96 -8.47
CA SER A 35 12.47 7.35 -8.80
C SER A 35 11.29 8.29 -9.08
N GLY A 36 10.11 7.76 -9.43
CA GLY A 36 8.89 8.54 -9.68
C GLY A 36 8.04 8.81 -8.44
N VAL A 37 8.39 8.23 -7.28
CA VAL A 37 7.63 8.40 -6.04
C VAL A 37 8.20 9.59 -5.26
N PRO A 38 7.39 10.60 -4.91
CA PRO A 38 7.86 11.77 -4.19
C PRO A 38 8.33 11.41 -2.77
N PHE A 39 9.21 12.24 -2.21
CA PHE A 39 9.77 11.98 -0.89
C PHE A 39 8.72 12.03 0.23
N SER A 40 7.67 12.83 0.05
CA SER A 40 6.52 12.96 0.95
C SER A 40 5.65 11.71 1.01
N ALA A 41 5.74 10.81 0.01
CA ALA A 41 4.96 9.59 -0.01
C ALA A 41 5.36 8.66 1.14
N VAL A 42 4.36 8.24 1.92
CA VAL A 42 4.47 7.27 2.99
C VAL A 42 4.41 5.86 2.41
N ARG A 43 5.29 4.98 2.88
CA ARG A 43 5.27 3.56 2.53
C ARG A 43 4.32 2.82 3.46
N GLN A 44 3.32 2.15 2.90
CA GLN A 44 2.60 1.10 3.62
C GLN A 44 3.50 -0.12 3.80
N VAL A 45 3.63 -0.60 5.03
CA VAL A 45 4.40 -1.80 5.37
C VAL A 45 3.44 -2.81 5.99
N GLY A 46 3.20 -3.93 5.29
CA GLY A 46 2.25 -4.94 5.75
C GLY A 46 2.35 -6.24 4.95
N MET A 47 1.64 -7.27 5.42
CA MET A 47 1.64 -8.59 4.81
C MET A 47 0.68 -8.58 3.61
N GLY A 48 1.22 -8.50 2.39
CA GLY A 48 0.44 -8.58 1.14
C GLY A 48 0.78 -7.47 0.15
N TRP A 49 0.29 -6.25 0.41
CA TRP A 49 0.41 -5.14 -0.53
C TRP A 49 1.23 -4.01 0.06
N ASN A 50 2.32 -3.66 -0.64
CA ASN A 50 3.13 -2.49 -0.33
C ASN A 50 2.74 -1.41 -1.33
N TYR A 51 2.32 -0.25 -0.86
CA TYR A 51 2.04 0.91 -1.70
C TYR A 51 2.79 2.12 -1.19
N TRP A 52 3.04 3.07 -2.07
CA TRP A 52 3.43 4.42 -1.66
C TRP A 52 2.21 5.32 -1.76
N ILE A 53 1.95 6.10 -0.73
CA ILE A 53 0.76 6.93 -0.62
C ILE A 53 1.22 8.35 -0.31
N ASP A 54 0.92 9.28 -1.20
CA ASP A 54 1.22 10.70 -1.05
C ASP A 54 -0.09 11.48 -1.02
N CYS A 55 -0.34 12.24 0.04
CA CYS A 55 -1.55 13.04 0.18
C CYS A 55 -1.19 14.48 0.54
N ILE A 56 -1.89 15.42 -0.08
CA ILE A 56 -1.77 16.84 0.26
C ILE A 56 -2.73 17.14 1.42
N PRO A 57 -2.25 17.66 2.56
CA PRO A 57 -3.13 18.03 3.67
C PRO A 57 -4.05 19.19 3.29
N ALA A 58 -5.27 19.16 3.81
CA ALA A 58 -6.21 20.25 3.64
C ALA A 58 -5.78 21.44 4.49
N THR A 59 -6.08 22.65 4.01
CA THR A 59 -5.80 23.90 4.72
C THR A 59 -7.03 24.45 5.45
N LYS A 60 -8.24 24.22 4.93
CA LYS A 60 -9.48 24.73 5.54
C LYS A 60 -10.61 23.70 5.60
N ALA A 61 -10.89 23.00 4.50
CA ALA A 61 -11.89 21.92 4.45
C ALA A 61 -11.89 21.14 3.13
N GLU A 62 -11.09 21.54 2.15
CA GLU A 62 -11.01 20.90 0.85
C GLU A 62 -10.63 19.41 0.96
N PRO A 63 -11.08 18.57 0.02
CA PRO A 63 -10.63 17.17 -0.04
C PRO A 63 -9.09 17.07 -0.13
N ASN A 64 -8.52 16.04 0.48
CA ASN A 64 -7.12 15.70 0.26
C ASN A 64 -6.96 15.15 -1.15
N ILE A 65 -6.03 15.69 -1.92
CA ILE A 65 -5.61 15.07 -3.17
C ILE A 65 -4.56 14.02 -2.83
N CYS A 66 -4.89 12.75 -3.07
CA CYS A 66 -4.01 11.63 -2.78
C CYS A 66 -3.61 10.90 -4.06
N THR A 67 -2.34 10.50 -4.12
CA THR A 67 -1.77 9.68 -5.19
C THR A 67 -1.20 8.40 -4.60
N ILE A 68 -1.63 7.27 -5.13
CA ILE A 68 -1.20 5.93 -4.77
C ILE A 68 -0.28 5.43 -5.87
N TYR A 69 0.91 4.96 -5.51
CA TYR A 69 1.91 4.47 -6.44
C TYR A 69 2.20 2.98 -6.27
N GLN A 70 2.50 2.34 -7.39
CA GLN A 70 2.94 0.97 -7.49
C GLN A 70 4.32 0.83 -6.81
N PRO A 71 4.54 -0.19 -5.95
CA PRO A 71 5.73 -0.27 -5.09
C PRO A 71 7.07 -0.46 -5.82
N ARG A 72 7.07 -1.12 -6.97
CA ARG A 72 8.26 -1.50 -7.76
C ARG A 72 8.63 -0.44 -8.80
N THR A 73 7.66 0.08 -9.54
CA THR A 73 7.85 0.98 -10.68
C THR A 73 7.67 2.45 -10.29
N GLY A 74 6.89 2.73 -9.24
CA GLY A 74 6.48 4.09 -8.90
C GLY A 74 5.41 4.65 -9.85
N GLU A 75 4.78 3.79 -10.66
CA GLU A 75 3.66 4.18 -11.50
C GLU A 75 2.46 4.61 -10.65
N VAL A 76 1.72 5.61 -11.11
CA VAL A 76 0.49 6.07 -10.45
C VAL A 76 -0.61 5.03 -10.66
N LEU A 77 -1.03 4.36 -9.59
CA LEU A 77 -2.16 3.43 -9.61
C LEU A 77 -3.50 4.16 -9.49
N LYS A 78 -3.55 5.20 -8.65
CA LYS A 78 -4.74 6.01 -8.44
C LYS A 78 -4.36 7.42 -8.03
N ARG A 79 -5.08 8.40 -8.55
CA ARG A 79 -5.02 9.80 -8.11
C ARG A 79 -6.43 10.31 -7.99
N ASP A 80 -6.84 10.71 -6.79
CA ASP A 80 -8.23 11.07 -6.51
C ASP A 80 -8.34 12.01 -5.32
N SER A 81 -9.53 12.57 -5.14
CA SER A 81 -9.89 13.41 -4.00
C SER A 81 -10.47 12.56 -2.88
N PHE A 82 -10.02 12.76 -1.65
CA PHE A 82 -10.48 12.01 -0.49
C PHE A 82 -10.93 12.91 0.66
N VAL A 83 -11.95 12.47 1.39
CA VAL A 83 -12.48 13.16 2.57
C VAL A 83 -12.58 12.20 3.75
N LEU A 84 -12.45 12.74 4.96
CA LEU A 84 -12.72 12.02 6.20
C LEU A 84 -14.20 11.66 6.25
N ARG A 85 -14.50 10.37 6.38
CA ARG A 85 -15.89 9.85 6.34
C ARG A 85 -16.84 10.61 7.26
N GLU A 86 -16.45 10.78 8.52
CA GLU A 86 -17.31 11.38 9.55
C GLU A 86 -17.36 12.91 9.49
N LYS A 87 -16.38 13.55 8.84
CA LYS A 87 -16.24 15.02 8.82
C LYS A 87 -16.65 15.66 7.48
N GLY A 88 -16.74 14.89 6.40
CA GLY A 88 -17.10 15.39 5.07
C GLY A 88 -16.09 16.41 4.48
N ARG A 89 -14.87 16.46 5.02
CA ARG A 89 -13.78 17.36 4.60
C ARG A 89 -12.46 16.61 4.53
N GLY A 90 -11.45 17.16 3.85
CA GLY A 90 -10.09 16.63 3.94
C GLY A 90 -9.52 16.72 5.35
N ALA A 91 -8.59 15.82 5.65
CA ALA A 91 -7.78 15.81 6.85
C ALA A 91 -6.76 16.96 6.81
N LEU A 92 -6.64 17.66 7.94
CA LEU A 92 -5.61 18.67 8.15
C LEU A 92 -4.23 18.03 8.32
N LYS A 93 -3.16 18.85 8.34
CA LYS A 93 -1.77 18.37 8.40
C LYS A 93 -1.48 17.46 9.60
N ASP A 94 -2.07 17.75 10.75
CA ASP A 94 -1.93 16.99 12.00
C ASP A 94 -2.81 15.74 12.04
N GLU A 95 -3.94 15.75 11.33
CA GLU A 95 -4.84 14.60 11.18
C GLU A 95 -4.32 13.60 10.13
N LEU A 96 -3.62 14.06 9.08
CA LEU A 96 -3.17 13.28 7.93
C LEU A 96 -1.94 12.41 8.24
N ASN A 97 -2.12 11.44 9.13
CA ASN A 97 -1.09 10.45 9.48
C ASN A 97 -1.41 9.11 8.84
N ILE A 98 -0.95 8.91 7.61
CA ILE A 98 -1.28 7.75 6.77
C ILE A 98 -0.71 6.46 7.37
N GLU A 99 -1.53 5.41 7.39
CA GLU A 99 -1.16 4.05 7.77
C GLU A 99 -1.14 3.11 6.57
N SER A 100 -2.25 3.02 5.84
CA SER A 100 -2.41 2.06 4.73
C SER A 100 -3.50 2.45 3.74
N TRP A 101 -3.53 1.78 2.59
CA TRP A 101 -4.60 1.81 1.60
C TRP A 101 -5.04 0.37 1.33
N ASP A 102 -6.36 0.13 1.37
CA ASP A 102 -6.95 -1.21 1.20
C ASP A 102 -7.48 -1.48 -0.21
N GLY A 103 -7.22 -0.56 -1.15
CA GLY A 103 -7.79 -0.58 -2.51
C GLY A 103 -8.95 0.39 -2.68
N THR A 104 -9.59 0.82 -1.58
CA THR A 104 -10.78 1.67 -1.60
C THR A 104 -10.57 2.95 -0.78
N SER A 105 -10.15 2.83 0.47
CA SER A 105 -9.96 3.94 1.41
C SER A 105 -8.53 3.98 1.96
N ILE A 106 -8.12 5.16 2.41
CA ILE A 106 -6.84 5.37 3.08
C ILE A 106 -7.10 5.40 4.59
N HIS A 107 -6.49 4.49 5.31
CA HIS A 107 -6.55 4.37 6.76
C HIS A 107 -5.47 5.24 7.39
N LEU A 108 -5.85 5.96 8.44
CA LEU A 108 -4.98 6.82 9.21
C LEU A 108 -4.64 6.17 10.55
N LYS A 109 -3.46 6.45 11.11
CA LYS A 109 -2.98 5.84 12.37
C LYS A 109 -3.86 6.13 13.59
N ASN A 110 -4.71 7.15 13.52
CA ASN A 110 -5.67 7.49 14.57
C ASN A 110 -6.99 6.69 14.46
N GLY A 111 -7.10 5.77 13.48
CA GLY A 111 -8.30 4.96 13.22
C GLY A 111 -9.32 5.63 12.30
N GLU A 112 -9.12 6.89 11.91
CA GLU A 112 -9.97 7.55 10.91
C GLU A 112 -9.65 7.03 9.50
N GLN A 113 -10.59 7.24 8.57
CA GLN A 113 -10.46 6.79 7.20
C GLN A 113 -10.88 7.88 6.21
N LEU A 114 -10.05 8.03 5.19
CA LEU A 114 -10.27 8.87 4.02
C LEU A 114 -10.92 8.04 2.91
N TYR A 115 -12.09 8.46 2.47
CA TYR A 115 -12.81 7.82 1.36
C TYR A 115 -12.81 8.72 0.13
N PRO A 116 -12.89 8.15 -1.08
CA PRO A 116 -13.06 8.94 -2.29
C PRO A 116 -14.23 9.92 -2.08
N SER A 117 -13.94 11.20 -2.19
CA SER A 117 -14.98 12.21 -2.34
C SER A 117 -15.72 11.79 -3.59
N ALA A 118 -17.04 11.56 -3.52
CA ALA A 118 -17.82 11.33 -4.72
C ALA A 118 -17.48 12.48 -5.67
N ALA A 119 -16.77 12.18 -6.76
CA ALA A 119 -16.52 13.18 -7.77
C ALA A 119 -17.89 13.54 -8.32
N GLU A 120 -18.26 14.82 -8.24
CA GLU A 120 -19.25 15.36 -9.16
C GLU A 120 -18.78 14.95 -10.56
N SER A 121 -19.53 14.04 -11.17
CA SER A 121 -19.36 13.64 -12.55
C SER A 121 -19.63 14.86 -13.42
N HIS A 122 -18.57 15.52 -13.87
CA HIS A 122 -18.62 16.49 -14.95
C HIS A 122 -18.14 15.85 -16.25
#